data_AF-A0A7X9BY92-F1
#
_entry.id   AF-A0A7X9BY92-F1
#
_cell.length_a   1.000
_cell.length_b   1.000
_cell.length_c   1.000
_cell.angle_alpha   90.00
_cell.angle_beta   90.00
_cell.angle_gamma   90.00
#
_symmetry.space_group_name_H-M   'P 1'
#
loop_
_entity.id
_entity.type
_entity.pdbx_description
1 polymer ?
#
loop_
_entity_poly.entity_id
_entity_poly.type
_entity_poly.pdbx_seq_one_letter_code
_entity_poly.pdbx_strand_id
1 'polypeptide(L)' 'MGKRIYLLTGATGNLGSNITRVLVSQGETLRALVRNPEKARLPKE' A
#
# COMPACT_ATOMS: atom_id res chain seq x y z
N MET A 1 -7.41 8.53 -21.21
CA MET A 1 -6.19 8.26 -20.41
C MET A 1 -6.60 7.26 -19.33
N GLY A 2 -6.01 6.05 -19.29
CA GLY A 2 -6.40 5.02 -18.34
C GLY A 2 -6.13 5.42 -16.89
N LYS A 3 -6.86 4.82 -15.93
CA LYS A 3 -6.65 5.05 -14.49
C LYS A 3 -5.23 4.66 -14.09
N ARG A 4 -4.51 5.54 -13.38
CA ARG A 4 -3.17 5.26 -12.87
C ARG A 4 -3.26 4.26 -11.71
N ILE A 5 -2.35 3.29 -11.68
CA ILE A 5 -2.20 2.32 -10.58
C ILE A 5 -0.75 2.36 -10.10
N TYR A 6 -0.56 2.44 -8.79
CA TYR A 6 0.76 2.41 -8.15
C TYR A 6 1.11 0.98 -7.72
N LEU A 7 2.19 0.41 -8.23
CA LEU A 7 2.77 -0.82 -7.68
C LEU A 7 3.80 -0.44 -6.62
N LEU A 8 3.55 -0.84 -5.37
CA LEU A 8 4.42 -0.53 -4.25
C LEU A 8 5.05 -1.81 -3.69
N THR A 9 6.36 -1.92 -3.78
CA THR A 9 7.13 -2.97 -3.12
C THR A 9 7.52 -2.53 -1.71
N GLY A 10 7.69 -3.48 -0.78
CA GLY A 10 8.08 -3.15 0.59
C GLY A 10 7.01 -2.36 1.36
N ALA A 11 5.73 -2.51 0.99
CA ALA A 11 4.61 -1.76 1.56
C ALA A 11 4.44 -1.91 3.09
N THR A 12 5.00 -2.96 3.68
CA THR A 12 4.98 -3.19 5.13
C THR A 12 6.19 -2.62 5.88
N GLY A 13 7.14 -1.99 5.19
CA GLY A 13 8.31 -1.35 5.80
C GLY A 13 8.04 0.07 6.34
N ASN A 14 9.05 0.67 6.97
CA ASN A 14 8.96 2.02 7.55
C ASN A 14 8.50 3.06 6.52
N LEU A 15 9.14 3.10 5.34
CA LEU A 15 8.74 4.03 4.28
C LEU A 15 7.47 3.58 3.56
N GLY A 16 7.42 2.31 3.15
CA GLY A 16 6.31 1.76 2.37
C GLY A 16 4.95 1.96 3.05
N SER A 17 4.87 1.73 4.36
CA SER A 17 3.62 1.88 5.10
C SER A 17 3.11 3.33 5.14
N ASN A 18 4.02 4.31 5.17
CA ASN A 18 3.68 5.73 5.11
C ASN A 18 3.21 6.12 3.70
N ILE A 19 3.89 5.64 2.67
CA ILE A 19 3.47 5.86 1.27
C ILE A 19 2.09 5.26 1.02
N THR A 20 1.82 4.03 1.51
CA THR A 20 0.49 3.40 1.41
C THR A 20 -0.57 4.29 2.05
N ARG A 21 -0.35 4.80 3.28
CA ARG A 21 -1.30 5.68 3.96
C ARG A 21 -1.61 6.95 3.16
N VAL A 22 -0.58 7.60 2.62
CA VAL A 22 -0.75 8.84 1.83
C VAL A 22 -1.52 8.55 0.55
N LEU A 23 -1.11 7.55 -0.24
CA LEU A 23 -1.79 7.22 -1.50
C LEU A 23 -3.26 6.83 -1.28
N VAL A 24 -3.55 6.02 -0.26
CA VAL A 24 -4.93 5.66 0.10
C VAL A 24 -5.73 6.90 0.52
N SER A 25 -5.14 7.81 1.32
CA SER A 25 -5.81 9.06 1.73
C SER A 25 -6.15 10.00 0.57
N GLN A 26 -5.43 9.89 -0.55
CA GLN A 26 -5.66 10.66 -1.78
C GLN A 26 -6.66 9.98 -2.73
N GLY A 27 -7.19 8.80 -2.38
CA GLY A 27 -8.10 8.03 -3.24
C GLY A 27 -7.38 7.30 -4.38
N GLU A 28 -6.06 7.20 -4.33
CA GLU A 28 -5.28 6.53 -5.36
C GLU A 28 -5.42 5.01 -5.27
N THR A 29 -5.37 4.35 -6.43
CA THR A 29 -5.40 2.89 -6.50
C THR A 29 -3.98 2.33 -6.48
N LEU A 30 -3.69 1.42 -5.54
CA LEU A 30 -2.38 0.79 -5.45
C LEU A 30 -2.46 -0.74 -5.35
N ARG A 31 -1.34 -1.38 -5.66
CA ARG A 31 -1.06 -2.81 -5.47
C ARG A 31 0.18 -2.93 -4.59
N ALA A 32 0.04 -3.55 -3.43
CA ALA A 32 1.15 -3.77 -2.51
C ALA A 32 1.76 -5.15 -2.76
N LEU A 33 3.04 -5.20 -3.14
CA LEU A 33 3.81 -6.45 -3.18
C LEU A 33 4.51 -6.64 -1.84
N VAL A 34 4.08 -7.68 -1.12
CA VAL A 34 4.57 -8.03 0.22
C VAL A 34 5.10 -9.46 0.23
N ARG A 35 6.14 -9.73 1.02
CA ARG A 35 6.72 -11.07 1.16
C ARG A 35 5.89 -11.99 2.05
N ASN A 36 5.30 -11.44 3.12
CA ASN A 36 4.48 -12.17 4.07
C ASN A 36 3.29 -11.29 4.47
N PRO A 37 2.10 -11.51 3.88
CA PRO A 37 0.91 -10.70 4.13
C PRO A 37 0.37 -10.84 5.56
N GLU A 38 0.56 -11.99 6.19
CA GLU A 38 0.12 -12.25 7.59
C GLU A 38 0.78 -11.31 8.60
N LYS A 39 1.96 -10.76 8.26
CA LYS A 39 2.68 -9.79 9.10
C LYS A 39 2.21 -8.35 8.88
N ALA A 40 1.31 -8.09 7.94
CA ALA A 40 0.76 -6.76 7.73
C ALA A 40 -0.14 -6.39 8.92
N ARG A 41 0.11 -5.23 9.52
CA ARG A 41 -0.79 -4.65 10.53
C ARG A 41 -1.97 -4.01 9.82
N LEU A 42 -2.94 -4.82 9.42
CA LEU A 42 -4.19 -4.36 8.85
C LEU A 42 -5.09 -3.80 9.96
N PRO A 43 -5.92 -2.78 9.68
CA PRO A 43 -7.01 -2.40 10.58
C PRO A 43 -7.90 -3.61 10.86
N LYS A 44 -8.41 -3.75 12.08
CA LYS A 44 -9.49 -4.69 12.37
C LYS A 44 -10.78 -4.13 11.77
N GLU A 45 -11.62 -5.02 11.23
CA GLU A 45 -12.97 -4.69 10.76
C GLU A 45 -13.82 -4.06 11.88
#